data_AF-A0A8B3Y565-F1
#
_entry.id   AF-A0A8B3Y565-F1
#
_cell.length_a   1.000
_cell.length_b   1.000
_cell.length_c   1.000
_cell.angle_alpha   90.00
_cell.angle_beta   90.00
_cell.angle_gamma   90.00
#
_symmetry.space_group_name_H-M   'P 1'
#
loop_
_entity.id
_entity.type
_entity.pdbx_description
1 polymer ?
#
loop_
_entity_poly.entity_id
_entity_poly.type
_entity_poly.pdbx_seq_one_letter_code
_entity_poly.pdbx_strand_id
1 'polypeptide(L)'
;MIIFWGAAVSERIKVVISGADRLAQTYISKLSPARYEVNLIPESFPDEARVISAITDAHIYIHAGEEVLTDGILQHAQKLKLVACLASGAEHLVDIDAADRLGIAVTNTPGLKVMYEAMGEFLVGLVIALRRKLIYFHTEQKSGRLHETDTPLLKDAVIGIVGMGKVGSRVARMMHDAFKSKIVYTANSQKPDIERDTQAQRLSMESLLESSDVVILACPYNDSTLGFIGEQELNLMKPSAILINTSESALVDGRAVYKALLEQKIAGAAFDDKNWDAPPLIKNGEAINMPIAMLELPDDRFICTPYVGAMTSAVWDEMASVAIGSVLHYVEHGTDIHLYNRNLDTAKHSKRAGADSSRAAVLEG
;
A
#
# COMPACT_ATOMS: atom_id res chain seq x y z
N MET A 1 26.37 13.96 -13.83
CA MET A 1 26.88 15.30 -13.50
C MET A 1 26.65 15.50 -12.01
N ILE A 2 27.69 15.39 -11.17
CA ILE A 2 27.59 15.47 -9.71
C ILE A 2 27.38 16.95 -9.36
N ILE A 3 26.18 17.32 -8.90
CA ILE A 3 25.89 18.69 -8.48
C ILE A 3 26.24 18.79 -6.99
N PHE A 4 27.42 19.35 -6.71
CA PHE A 4 27.80 19.79 -5.38
C PHE A 4 26.97 21.03 -5.01
N TRP A 5 26.17 20.98 -3.95
CA TRP A 5 25.69 22.18 -3.26
C TRP A 5 26.87 22.78 -2.49
N GLY A 6 27.77 23.46 -3.20
CA GLY A 6 28.97 24.08 -2.63
C GLY A 6 28.64 25.11 -1.54
N ALA A 7 29.53 25.21 -0.55
CA ALA A 7 29.42 26.02 0.67
C ALA A 7 29.44 27.56 0.48
N ALA A 8 28.83 28.07 -0.58
CA ALA A 8 28.64 29.50 -0.81
C ALA A 8 27.32 29.72 -1.59
N VAL A 9 26.18 29.63 -0.90
CA VAL A 9 24.89 30.07 -1.45
C VAL A 9 24.32 31.08 -0.46
N SER A 10 24.14 32.34 -0.90
CA SER A 10 23.48 33.38 -0.11
C SER A 10 21.97 33.17 0.01
N GLU A 11 21.44 32.08 -0.55
CA GLU A 11 20.03 31.78 -0.67
C GLU A 11 19.73 30.42 -0.02
N ARG A 12 18.72 30.38 0.86
CA ARG A 12 18.33 29.16 1.57
C ARG A 12 17.69 28.15 0.61
N ILE A 13 17.82 26.87 0.95
CA ILE A 13 17.14 25.79 0.24
C ILE A 13 15.64 25.86 0.58
N LYS A 14 14.84 26.31 -0.38
CA LYS A 14 13.37 26.30 -0.29
C LYS A 14 12.81 24.88 -0.31
N VAL A 15 12.11 24.50 0.75
CA VAL A 15 11.46 23.20 0.95
C VAL A 15 9.96 23.43 1.10
N VAL A 16 9.16 22.69 0.34
CA VAL A 16 7.70 22.61 0.55
C VAL A 16 7.38 21.29 1.24
N ILE A 17 6.48 21.31 2.22
CA ILE A 17 5.95 20.11 2.86
C ILE A 17 4.43 20.13 2.72
N SER A 18 3.85 19.17 2.00
CA SER A 18 2.41 18.96 1.92
C SER A 18 1.90 17.97 2.96
N GLY A 19 0.61 18.04 3.30
CA GLY A 19 0.04 17.24 4.39
C GLY A 19 0.76 17.49 5.72
N ALA A 20 1.24 18.71 5.96
CA ALA A 20 2.15 19.00 7.07
C ALA A 20 1.53 18.73 8.46
N ASP A 21 0.21 18.73 8.58
CA ASP A 21 -0.50 18.37 9.83
C ASP A 21 -0.25 16.90 10.26
N ARG A 22 0.21 16.05 9.33
CA ARG A 22 0.57 14.65 9.60
C ARG A 22 2.00 14.50 10.13
N LEU A 23 2.83 15.55 10.05
CA LEU A 23 4.23 15.50 10.49
C LEU A 23 4.40 16.17 11.84
N ALA A 24 5.00 15.44 12.78
CA ALA A 24 5.39 16.04 14.05
C ALA A 24 6.45 17.14 13.83
N GLN A 25 6.31 18.27 14.55
CA GLN A 25 7.21 19.42 14.48
C GLN A 25 8.68 19.05 14.74
N THR A 26 8.93 17.98 15.49
CA THR A 26 10.28 17.45 15.78
C THR A 26 11.03 17.03 14.51
N TYR A 27 10.34 16.53 13.48
CA TYR A 27 10.95 16.16 12.20
C TYR A 27 11.23 17.38 11.34
N ILE A 28 10.27 18.30 11.24
CA ILE A 28 10.41 19.55 10.49
C ILE A 28 11.59 20.36 11.04
N SER A 29 11.76 20.39 12.36
CA SER A 29 12.85 21.13 13.04
C SER A 29 14.26 20.59 12.74
N LYS A 30 14.40 19.39 12.15
CA LYS A 30 15.70 18.91 11.65
C LYS A 30 16.18 19.71 10.43
N LEU A 31 15.28 20.35 9.70
CA LEU A 31 15.61 21.30 8.63
C LEU A 31 15.95 22.65 9.26
N SER A 32 17.23 22.85 9.56
CA SER A 32 17.73 24.08 10.21
C SER A 32 17.32 25.36 9.44
N PRO A 33 16.69 26.35 10.09
CA PRO A 33 16.33 27.64 9.45
C PRO A 33 17.50 28.44 8.90
N ALA A 34 18.74 28.12 9.31
CA ALA A 34 19.95 28.73 8.78
C ALA A 34 20.25 28.28 7.33
N ARG A 35 19.78 27.09 6.94
CA ARG A 35 20.03 26.48 5.63
C ARG A 35 18.76 26.31 4.79
N TYR A 36 17.62 26.08 5.44
CA TYR A 36 16.36 25.77 4.79
C TYR A 36 15.31 26.86 5.02
N GLU A 37 14.51 27.12 4.00
CA GLU A 37 13.30 27.93 4.08
C GLU A 37 12.11 26.98 3.86
N VAL A 38 11.35 26.70 4.92
CA VAL A 38 10.28 25.70 4.89
C VAL A 38 8.93 26.39 4.71
N ASN A 39 8.21 26.03 3.65
CA ASN A 39 6.82 26.40 3.42
C ASN A 39 5.92 25.18 3.69
N LEU A 40 4.91 25.36 4.53
CA LEU A 40 4.00 24.28 4.94
C LEU A 40 2.66 24.44 4.22
N ILE A 41 2.17 23.33 3.68
CA ILE A 41 0.81 23.13 3.22
C ILE A 41 0.17 22.12 4.19
N PRO A 42 -0.64 22.58 5.16
CA PRO A 42 -1.21 21.70 6.18
C PRO A 42 -2.21 20.70 5.61
N GLU A 43 -2.95 21.08 4.56
CA GLU A 43 -4.00 20.28 3.96
C GLU A 43 -3.46 18.95 3.41
N SER A 44 -4.21 17.85 3.62
CA SER A 44 -3.90 16.57 2.98
C SER A 44 -4.32 16.50 1.51
N PHE A 45 -5.24 17.37 1.08
CA PHE A 45 -5.72 17.46 -0.30
C PHE A 45 -5.66 18.92 -0.78
N PRO A 46 -4.46 19.49 -0.93
CA PRO A 46 -4.33 20.83 -1.50
C PRO A 46 -4.82 20.83 -2.95
N ASP A 47 -5.47 21.92 -3.37
CA ASP A 47 -5.85 22.09 -4.77
C ASP A 47 -4.61 22.24 -5.68
N GLU A 48 -4.78 21.92 -6.96
CA GLU A 48 -3.70 21.95 -7.94
C GLU A 48 -3.00 23.31 -8.03
N ALA A 49 -3.76 24.42 -7.96
CA ALA A 49 -3.21 25.76 -8.06
C ALA A 49 -2.31 26.09 -6.85
N ARG A 50 -2.68 25.62 -5.65
CA ARG A 50 -1.89 25.74 -4.43
C ARG A 50 -0.59 24.97 -4.53
N VAL A 51 -0.63 23.74 -5.06
CA VAL A 51 0.57 22.91 -5.28
C VAL A 51 1.49 23.56 -6.30
N ILE A 52 0.97 24.01 -7.45
CA ILE A 52 1.75 24.69 -8.50
C ILE A 52 2.43 25.95 -7.94
N SER A 53 1.68 26.77 -7.20
CA SER A 53 2.22 27.99 -6.58
C SER A 53 3.39 27.67 -5.64
N ALA A 54 3.25 26.64 -4.80
CA ALA A 54 4.30 26.25 -3.86
C ALA A 54 5.52 25.62 -4.54
N ILE A 55 5.32 24.76 -5.54
CA ILE A 55 6.41 24.00 -6.18
C ILE A 55 7.24 24.85 -7.15
N THR A 56 6.68 25.95 -7.67
CA THR A 56 7.33 26.81 -8.69
C THR A 56 8.74 27.27 -8.28
N ASP A 57 8.91 27.66 -7.03
CA ASP A 57 10.18 28.15 -6.49
C ASP A 57 10.87 27.17 -5.54
N ALA A 58 10.31 25.96 -5.36
CA ALA A 58 10.84 24.96 -4.44
C ALA A 58 12.07 24.25 -5.02
N HIS A 59 13.03 23.91 -4.16
CA HIS A 59 14.12 23.00 -4.50
C HIS A 59 13.81 21.56 -4.09
N ILE A 60 13.00 21.40 -3.04
CA ILE A 60 12.63 20.11 -2.46
C ILE A 60 11.14 20.13 -2.13
N TYR A 61 10.45 19.03 -2.42
CA TYR A 61 9.07 18.79 -2.04
C TYR A 61 9.00 17.55 -1.16
N ILE A 62 8.57 17.68 0.08
CA ILE A 62 8.31 16.56 0.98
C ILE A 62 6.83 16.27 0.91
N HIS A 63 6.49 15.09 0.40
CA HIS A 63 5.13 14.72 0.07
C HIS A 63 4.54 13.83 1.16
N ALA A 64 3.66 14.39 1.99
CA ALA A 64 2.89 13.66 3.01
C ALA A 64 1.37 13.82 2.87
N GLY A 65 0.94 14.62 1.90
CA GLY A 65 -0.45 14.74 1.50
C GLY A 65 -0.91 13.58 0.62
N GLU A 66 -1.96 13.82 -0.14
CA GLU A 66 -2.60 12.86 -1.04
C GLU A 66 -2.78 13.41 -2.46
N GLU A 67 -2.33 14.64 -2.71
CA GLU A 67 -2.28 15.20 -4.05
C GLU A 67 -1.36 14.37 -4.96
N VAL A 68 -1.72 14.25 -6.23
CA VAL A 68 -0.86 13.59 -7.22
C VAL A 68 -0.06 14.66 -7.96
N LEU A 69 1.27 14.60 -7.89
CA LEU A 69 2.16 15.44 -8.69
C LEU A 69 2.20 14.91 -10.13
N THR A 70 1.21 15.32 -10.92
CA THR A 70 1.08 14.99 -12.34
C THR A 70 2.14 15.68 -13.19
N ASP A 71 2.33 15.24 -14.44
CA ASP A 71 3.14 15.96 -15.43
C ASP A 71 2.77 17.45 -15.53
N GLY A 72 1.46 17.75 -15.56
CA GLY A 72 0.95 19.12 -15.61
C GLY A 72 1.45 19.99 -14.45
N ILE A 73 1.52 19.44 -13.24
CA ILE A 73 2.06 20.14 -12.06
C ILE A 73 3.59 20.22 -12.14
N LEU A 74 4.27 19.11 -12.43
CA LEU A 74 5.73 19.03 -12.40
C LEU A 74 6.41 19.95 -13.41
N GLN A 75 5.76 20.27 -14.54
CA GLN A 75 6.27 21.22 -15.53
C GLN A 75 6.47 22.65 -14.99
N HIS A 76 5.79 23.02 -13.90
CA HIS A 76 5.98 24.31 -13.24
C HIS A 76 7.20 24.33 -12.30
N ALA A 77 7.76 23.17 -11.98
CA ALA A 77 8.77 22.99 -10.94
C ALA A 77 10.21 23.21 -11.44
N GLN A 78 10.52 24.41 -11.96
CA GLN A 78 11.79 24.70 -12.65
C GLN A 78 13.06 24.52 -11.80
N LYS A 79 12.94 24.68 -10.47
CA LYS A 79 14.06 24.58 -9.52
C LYS A 79 14.09 23.26 -8.75
N LEU A 80 13.04 22.46 -8.86
CA LEU A 80 12.85 21.27 -8.04
C LEU A 80 13.90 20.21 -8.40
N LYS A 81 14.55 19.66 -7.38
CA LYS A 81 15.58 18.62 -7.50
C LYS A 81 15.21 17.31 -6.85
N LEU A 82 14.30 17.34 -5.88
CA LEU A 82 13.89 16.17 -5.11
C LEU A 82 12.42 16.25 -4.70
N VAL A 83 11.69 15.15 -4.90
CA VAL A 83 10.44 14.84 -4.23
C VAL A 83 10.69 13.69 -3.25
N ALA A 84 10.50 13.91 -1.96
CA ALA A 84 10.63 12.90 -0.93
C ALA A 84 9.25 12.46 -0.43
N CYS A 85 8.79 11.28 -0.86
CA CYS A 85 7.48 10.74 -0.55
C CYS A 85 7.47 9.98 0.79
N LEU A 86 6.52 10.31 1.66
CA LEU A 86 6.19 9.53 2.85
C LEU A 86 5.24 8.39 2.48
N ALA A 87 5.71 7.48 1.63
CA ALA A 87 4.95 6.33 1.18
C ALA A 87 5.89 5.18 0.77
N SER A 88 5.40 3.95 0.89
CA SER A 88 6.20 2.76 0.54
C SER A 88 6.42 2.61 -0.97
N GLY A 89 5.50 3.11 -1.80
CA GLY A 89 5.64 3.33 -3.24
C GLY A 89 5.35 4.80 -3.57
N ALA A 90 5.81 5.29 -4.71
CA ALA A 90 5.67 6.71 -5.09
C ALA A 90 4.83 6.93 -6.36
N GLU A 91 4.55 5.88 -7.12
CA GLU A 91 3.82 5.90 -8.41
C GLU A 91 2.38 6.40 -8.30
N HIS A 92 1.77 6.31 -7.12
CA HIS A 92 0.43 6.81 -6.87
C HIS A 92 0.41 8.28 -6.39
N LEU A 93 1.58 8.87 -6.13
CA LEU A 93 1.75 10.25 -5.65
C LEU A 93 2.47 11.14 -6.67
N VAL A 94 3.29 10.56 -7.53
CA VAL A 94 4.15 11.29 -8.46
C VAL A 94 4.17 10.59 -9.81
N ASP A 95 3.99 11.34 -10.89
CA ASP A 95 4.27 10.87 -12.24
C ASP A 95 5.78 10.65 -12.39
N ILE A 96 6.20 9.40 -12.24
CA ILE A 96 7.62 9.01 -12.22
C ILE A 96 8.29 9.26 -13.57
N ASP A 97 7.57 9.08 -14.68
CA ASP A 97 8.12 9.28 -16.02
C ASP A 97 8.31 10.78 -16.32
N ALA A 98 7.38 11.63 -15.88
CA ALA A 98 7.54 13.08 -15.94
C ALA A 98 8.70 13.56 -15.04
N ALA A 99 8.81 13.02 -13.82
CA ALA A 99 9.92 13.33 -12.92
C ALA A 99 11.29 12.95 -13.52
N ASP A 100 11.41 11.75 -14.11
CA ASP A 100 12.61 11.31 -14.81
C ASP A 100 12.96 12.23 -16.00
N ARG A 101 11.97 12.59 -16.83
CA ARG A 101 12.17 13.49 -17.97
C ARG A 101 12.65 14.89 -17.54
N LEU A 102 12.15 15.37 -16.41
CA LEU A 102 12.50 16.69 -15.85
C LEU A 102 13.78 16.65 -14.99
N GLY A 103 14.36 15.47 -14.77
CA GLY A 103 15.56 15.30 -13.94
C GLY A 103 15.31 15.55 -12.45
N ILE A 104 14.08 15.29 -11.99
CA ILE A 104 13.66 15.42 -10.59
C ILE A 104 13.85 14.05 -9.92
N ALA A 105 14.67 13.99 -8.86
CA ALA A 105 14.80 12.78 -8.06
C ALA A 105 13.53 12.50 -7.27
N VAL A 106 13.16 11.22 -7.12
CA VAL A 106 12.04 10.81 -6.27
C VAL A 106 12.58 9.81 -5.26
N THR A 107 12.30 10.00 -3.97
CA THR A 107 12.59 9.02 -2.92
C THR A 107 11.31 8.54 -2.24
N ASN A 108 11.33 7.33 -1.71
CA ASN A 108 10.21 6.73 -0.97
C ASN A 108 10.67 6.18 0.40
N THR A 109 9.77 5.57 1.17
CA THR A 109 10.05 4.98 2.50
C THR A 109 9.78 3.47 2.52
N PRO A 110 10.52 2.66 1.72
CA PRO A 110 10.21 1.26 1.57
C PRO A 110 10.66 0.46 2.78
N GLY A 111 9.98 -0.64 3.06
CA GLY A 111 10.58 -1.67 3.91
C GLY A 111 10.37 -1.54 5.41
N LEU A 112 9.63 -0.54 5.88
CA LEU A 112 9.53 -0.19 7.30
C LEU A 112 8.87 -1.29 8.14
N LYS A 113 9.56 -1.78 9.17
CA LYS A 113 9.04 -2.84 10.05
C LYS A 113 7.73 -2.42 10.72
N VAL A 114 7.67 -1.19 11.23
CA VAL A 114 6.49 -0.63 11.90
C VAL A 114 5.24 -0.65 11.01
N MET A 115 5.41 -0.49 9.69
CA MET A 115 4.30 -0.57 8.74
C MET A 115 3.71 -1.98 8.68
N TYR A 116 4.55 -3.01 8.67
CA TYR A 116 4.07 -4.39 8.64
C TYR A 116 3.47 -4.84 9.98
N GLU A 117 3.94 -4.26 11.09
CA GLU A 117 3.29 -4.42 12.40
C GLU A 117 1.86 -3.84 12.37
N ALA A 118 1.72 -2.57 11.96
CA ALA A 118 0.42 -1.91 11.85
C ALA A 118 -0.55 -2.66 10.92
N MET A 119 -0.09 -3.04 9.72
CA MET A 119 -0.90 -3.84 8.79
C MET A 119 -1.30 -5.20 9.36
N GLY A 120 -0.42 -5.84 10.13
CA GLY A 120 -0.73 -7.09 10.82
C GLY A 120 -1.85 -6.92 11.84
N GLU A 121 -1.74 -5.89 12.70
CA GLU A 121 -2.77 -5.57 13.71
C GLU A 121 -4.11 -5.26 13.04
N PHE A 122 -4.08 -4.46 11.97
CA PHE A 122 -5.26 -4.07 11.23
C PHE A 122 -5.97 -5.26 10.57
N LEU A 123 -5.22 -6.14 9.90
CA LEU A 123 -5.74 -7.37 9.31
C LEU A 123 -6.38 -8.29 10.35
N VAL A 124 -5.72 -8.50 11.50
CA VAL A 124 -6.29 -9.29 12.61
C VAL A 124 -7.58 -8.63 13.11
N GLY A 125 -7.61 -7.31 13.23
CA GLY A 125 -8.81 -6.54 13.58
C GLY A 125 -9.98 -6.81 12.64
N LEU A 126 -9.76 -6.73 11.32
CA LEU A 126 -10.78 -7.02 10.30
C LEU A 126 -11.27 -8.48 10.37
N VAL A 127 -10.36 -9.42 10.56
CA VAL A 127 -10.69 -10.85 10.72
C VAL A 127 -11.60 -11.06 11.93
N ILE A 128 -11.26 -10.47 13.08
CA ILE A 128 -12.08 -10.56 14.29
C ILE A 128 -13.43 -9.88 14.07
N ALA A 129 -13.45 -8.68 13.49
CA ALA A 129 -14.65 -7.89 13.27
C ALA A 129 -15.69 -8.65 12.43
N LEU A 130 -15.27 -9.25 11.32
CA LEU A 130 -16.16 -10.08 10.50
C LEU A 130 -16.51 -11.41 11.15
N ARG A 131 -15.50 -12.19 11.57
CA ARG A 131 -15.73 -13.56 12.05
C ARG A 131 -16.56 -13.60 13.33
N ARG A 132 -16.41 -12.60 14.20
CA ARG A 132 -17.18 -12.45 15.44
C ARG A 132 -18.36 -11.49 15.30
N LYS A 133 -18.65 -11.02 14.07
CA LYS A 133 -19.79 -10.15 13.75
C LYS A 133 -19.85 -8.91 14.65
N LEU A 134 -18.70 -8.32 14.98
CA LEU A 134 -18.62 -7.22 15.95
C LEU A 134 -19.41 -5.99 15.48
N ILE A 135 -19.28 -5.62 14.20
CA ILE A 135 -19.98 -4.46 13.64
C ILE A 135 -21.49 -4.74 13.59
N TYR A 136 -21.89 -5.95 13.18
CA TYR A 136 -23.28 -6.39 13.20
C TYR A 136 -23.94 -6.27 14.58
N PHE A 137 -23.35 -6.89 15.61
CA PHE A 137 -23.93 -6.82 16.95
C PHE A 137 -23.99 -5.39 17.49
N HIS A 138 -22.99 -4.57 17.17
CA HIS A 138 -23.00 -3.14 17.51
C HIS A 138 -24.12 -2.37 16.80
N THR A 139 -24.32 -2.60 15.50
CA THR A 139 -25.37 -1.98 14.70
C THR A 139 -26.76 -2.39 15.18
N GLU A 140 -26.97 -3.68 15.46
CA GLU A 140 -28.22 -4.22 16.00
C GLU A 140 -28.55 -3.58 17.36
N GLN A 141 -27.58 -3.58 18.29
CA GLN A 141 -27.74 -3.00 19.62
C GLN A 141 -28.09 -1.50 19.55
N LYS A 142 -27.38 -0.73 18.71
CA LYS A 142 -27.68 0.70 18.51
C LYS A 142 -29.05 0.94 17.92
N SER A 143 -29.53 0.01 17.10
CA SER A 143 -30.85 0.05 16.48
C SER A 143 -31.96 -0.46 17.43
N GLY A 144 -31.63 -0.80 18.68
CA GLY A 144 -32.57 -1.33 19.66
C GLY A 144 -33.01 -2.78 19.39
N ARG A 145 -32.33 -3.48 18.48
CA ARG A 145 -32.58 -4.90 18.18
C ARG A 145 -31.66 -5.76 19.03
N LEU A 146 -32.25 -6.59 19.89
CA LEU A 146 -31.54 -7.58 20.69
C LEU A 146 -31.63 -8.93 19.98
N HIS A 147 -30.67 -9.20 19.08
CA HIS A 147 -30.57 -10.49 18.41
C HIS A 147 -29.22 -11.14 18.73
N GLU A 148 -29.26 -12.21 19.52
CA GLU A 148 -28.09 -13.03 19.82
C GLU A 148 -27.98 -14.18 18.82
N THR A 149 -26.77 -14.42 18.32
CA THR A 149 -26.46 -15.56 17.46
C THR A 149 -25.04 -16.05 17.70
N ASP A 150 -24.79 -17.33 17.46
CA ASP A 150 -23.47 -17.92 17.65
C ASP A 150 -22.46 -17.40 16.61
N THR A 151 -21.19 -17.30 17.02
CA THR A 151 -20.08 -16.91 16.14
C THR A 151 -18.90 -17.87 16.29
N PRO A 152 -18.21 -18.22 15.19
CA PRO A 152 -17.13 -19.20 15.23
C PRO A 152 -15.89 -18.67 15.95
N LEU A 153 -15.18 -19.56 16.64
CA LEU A 153 -13.88 -19.27 17.24
C LEU A 153 -12.79 -19.10 16.18
N LEU A 154 -11.71 -18.42 16.56
CA LEU A 154 -10.46 -18.35 15.79
C LEU A 154 -9.49 -19.50 16.10
N LYS A 155 -9.63 -20.10 17.29
CA LYS A 155 -8.89 -21.31 17.63
C LYS A 155 -9.21 -22.41 16.61
N ASP A 156 -8.17 -23.05 16.10
CA ASP A 156 -8.23 -24.11 15.09
C ASP A 156 -8.81 -23.70 13.71
N ALA A 157 -9.21 -22.43 13.54
CA ALA A 157 -9.64 -21.91 12.24
C ALA A 157 -8.50 -21.94 11.23
N VAL A 158 -8.82 -22.23 9.96
CA VAL A 158 -7.84 -22.24 8.86
C VAL A 158 -7.74 -20.84 8.26
N ILE A 159 -6.56 -20.23 8.40
CA ILE A 159 -6.23 -18.92 7.82
C ILE A 159 -5.41 -19.17 6.56
N GLY A 160 -6.04 -18.99 5.41
CA GLY A 160 -5.41 -19.03 4.09
C GLY A 160 -4.82 -17.69 3.72
N ILE A 161 -3.52 -17.65 3.47
CA ILE A 161 -2.81 -16.42 3.10
C ILE A 161 -2.28 -16.53 1.67
N VAL A 162 -2.79 -15.67 0.79
CA VAL A 162 -2.31 -15.53 -0.59
C VAL A 162 -1.20 -14.48 -0.61
N GLY A 163 0.05 -14.94 -0.73
CA GLY A 163 1.23 -14.10 -0.61
C GLY A 163 1.82 -14.11 0.80
N MET A 164 2.97 -14.78 0.96
CA MET A 164 3.69 -14.85 2.24
C MET A 164 4.89 -13.90 2.26
N GLY A 165 4.61 -12.60 2.04
CA GLY A 165 5.58 -11.50 2.15
C GLY A 165 5.75 -11.02 3.60
N LYS A 166 6.19 -9.78 3.80
CA LYS A 166 6.38 -9.22 5.16
C LYS A 166 5.05 -9.08 5.93
N VAL A 167 3.99 -8.57 5.29
CA VAL A 167 2.64 -8.49 5.87
C VAL A 167 2.05 -9.88 6.11
N GLY A 168 2.04 -10.74 5.08
CA GLY A 168 1.55 -12.12 5.19
C GLY A 168 2.25 -12.92 6.31
N SER A 169 3.56 -12.78 6.43
CA SER A 169 4.35 -13.41 7.50
C SER A 169 3.98 -12.87 8.89
N ARG A 170 3.70 -11.56 8.99
CA ARG A 170 3.36 -10.94 10.27
C ARG A 170 1.99 -11.42 10.76
N VAL A 171 0.97 -11.39 9.89
CA VAL A 171 -0.37 -11.86 10.23
C VAL A 171 -0.38 -13.37 10.50
N ALA A 172 0.39 -14.18 9.76
CA ALA A 172 0.55 -15.61 10.03
C ALA A 172 1.01 -15.87 11.48
N ARG A 173 2.04 -15.15 11.94
CA ARG A 173 2.54 -15.26 13.32
C ARG A 173 1.50 -14.82 14.34
N MET A 174 0.84 -13.68 14.13
CA MET A 174 -0.21 -13.21 15.06
C MET A 174 -1.35 -14.23 15.20
N MET A 175 -1.84 -14.74 14.07
CA MET A 175 -2.95 -15.70 14.05
C MET A 175 -2.55 -17.04 14.70
N HIS A 176 -1.34 -17.51 14.44
CA HIS A 176 -0.82 -18.72 15.07
C HIS A 176 -0.58 -18.53 16.58
N ASP A 177 0.20 -17.53 16.97
CA ASP A 177 0.70 -17.37 18.33
C ASP A 177 -0.42 -17.01 19.31
N ALA A 178 -1.27 -16.05 18.95
CA ALA A 178 -2.30 -15.53 19.83
C ALA A 178 -3.59 -16.37 19.79
N PHE A 179 -4.01 -16.81 18.60
CA PHE A 179 -5.31 -17.46 18.42
C PHE A 179 -5.23 -18.97 18.24
N LYS A 180 -4.03 -19.54 18.07
CA LYS A 180 -3.84 -20.97 17.75
C LYS A 180 -4.60 -21.39 16.49
N SER A 181 -4.66 -20.49 15.51
CA SER A 181 -5.22 -20.79 14.19
C SER A 181 -4.22 -21.61 13.36
N LYS A 182 -4.74 -22.40 12.43
CA LYS A 182 -3.94 -23.16 11.47
C LYS A 182 -3.60 -22.27 10.28
N ILE A 183 -2.34 -22.22 9.89
CA ILE A 183 -1.89 -21.36 8.79
C ILE A 183 -1.67 -22.20 7.53
N VAL A 184 -2.32 -21.82 6.44
CA VAL A 184 -2.02 -22.34 5.10
C VAL A 184 -1.72 -21.16 4.18
N TYR A 185 -0.87 -21.37 3.18
CA TYR A 185 -0.48 -20.27 2.29
C TYR A 185 -0.15 -20.71 0.88
N THR A 186 -0.23 -19.77 -0.05
CA THR A 186 0.36 -19.90 -1.39
C THR A 186 1.30 -18.73 -1.67
N ALA A 187 2.41 -19.02 -2.34
CA ALA A 187 3.43 -18.06 -2.73
C ALA A 187 4.36 -18.66 -3.80
N ASN A 188 5.12 -17.81 -4.48
CA ASN A 188 6.08 -18.23 -5.52
C ASN A 188 7.20 -19.14 -4.99
N SER A 189 7.55 -19.02 -3.71
CA SER A 189 8.58 -19.84 -3.05
C SER A 189 8.17 -20.25 -1.64
N GLN A 190 8.74 -21.36 -1.17
CA GLN A 190 8.62 -21.79 0.22
C GLN A 190 9.14 -20.74 1.19
N LYS A 191 8.64 -20.77 2.42
CA LYS A 191 9.02 -19.87 3.52
C LYS A 191 9.42 -20.68 4.76
N PRO A 192 10.61 -21.33 4.75
CA PRO A 192 11.01 -22.25 5.81
C PRO A 192 10.96 -21.65 7.22
N ASP A 193 11.30 -20.36 7.37
CA ASP A 193 11.23 -19.69 8.67
C ASP A 193 9.80 -19.55 9.17
N ILE A 194 8.84 -19.26 8.29
CA ILE A 194 7.43 -19.18 8.66
C ILE A 194 6.87 -20.57 8.94
N GLU A 195 7.16 -21.55 8.08
CA GLU A 195 6.73 -22.94 8.24
C GLU A 195 7.22 -23.52 9.59
N ARG A 196 8.47 -23.26 9.95
CA ARG A 196 9.03 -23.67 11.25
C ARG A 196 8.33 -22.97 12.42
N ASP A 197 8.13 -21.66 12.32
CA ASP A 197 7.69 -20.86 13.47
C ASP A 197 6.17 -20.93 13.69
N THR A 198 5.37 -21.20 12.65
CA THR A 198 3.89 -21.22 12.74
C THR A 198 3.25 -22.53 12.28
N GLN A 199 4.06 -23.53 11.94
CA GLN A 199 3.60 -24.79 11.32
C GLN A 199 2.80 -24.56 10.03
N ALA A 200 3.05 -23.43 9.35
CA ALA A 200 2.34 -23.09 8.13
C ALA A 200 2.57 -24.14 7.03
N GLN A 201 1.52 -24.42 6.27
CA GLN A 201 1.58 -25.37 5.14
C GLN A 201 1.39 -24.63 3.81
N ARG A 202 2.31 -24.86 2.87
CA ARG A 202 2.17 -24.35 1.51
C ARG A 202 1.22 -25.24 0.71
N LEU A 203 0.15 -24.66 0.17
CA LEU A 203 -0.85 -25.34 -0.64
C LEU A 203 -0.94 -24.73 -2.05
N SER A 204 -1.64 -25.42 -2.96
CA SER A 204 -2.13 -24.82 -4.20
C SER A 204 -3.18 -23.74 -3.89
N MET A 205 -3.46 -22.86 -4.86
CA MET A 205 -4.53 -21.86 -4.69
C MET A 205 -5.88 -22.52 -4.41
N GLU A 206 -6.25 -23.53 -5.20
CA GLU A 206 -7.50 -24.28 -5.07
C GLU A 206 -7.65 -24.90 -3.68
N SER A 207 -6.67 -25.70 -3.23
CA SER A 207 -6.73 -26.34 -1.91
C SER A 207 -6.71 -25.32 -0.76
N LEU A 208 -6.06 -24.17 -0.96
CA LEU A 208 -6.12 -23.07 0.02
C LEU A 208 -7.54 -22.52 0.12
N LEU A 209 -8.18 -22.20 -1.01
CA LEU A 209 -9.54 -21.62 -1.02
C LEU A 209 -10.56 -22.58 -0.41
N GLU A 210 -10.52 -23.86 -0.80
CA GLU A 210 -11.43 -24.90 -0.29
C GLU A 210 -11.30 -25.14 1.22
N SER A 211 -10.08 -25.07 1.75
CA SER A 211 -9.81 -25.42 3.16
C SER A 211 -9.94 -24.24 4.12
N SER A 212 -9.91 -23.00 3.64
CA SER A 212 -9.82 -21.80 4.47
C SER A 212 -11.16 -21.36 5.06
N ASP A 213 -11.14 -20.94 6.33
CA ASP A 213 -12.25 -20.22 6.95
C ASP A 213 -12.08 -18.70 6.85
N VAL A 214 -10.85 -18.25 6.59
CA VAL A 214 -10.47 -16.86 6.34
C VAL A 214 -9.45 -16.87 5.21
N VAL A 215 -9.70 -16.12 4.14
CA VAL A 215 -8.74 -15.90 3.06
C VAL A 215 -8.23 -14.47 3.13
N ILE A 216 -6.91 -14.29 3.25
CA ILE A 216 -6.25 -12.98 3.31
C ILE A 216 -5.40 -12.80 2.06
N LEU A 217 -5.65 -11.72 1.31
CA LEU A 217 -4.83 -11.32 0.17
C LEU A 217 -3.71 -10.38 0.65
N ALA A 218 -2.47 -10.86 0.58
CA ALA A 218 -1.25 -10.16 0.99
C ALA A 218 -0.17 -10.26 -0.10
N CYS A 219 -0.59 -10.11 -1.36
CA CYS A 219 0.25 -10.23 -2.54
C CYS A 219 0.24 -8.94 -3.37
N PRO A 220 1.32 -8.64 -4.10
CA PRO A 220 1.39 -7.43 -4.90
C PRO A 220 0.48 -7.52 -6.13
N TYR A 221 -0.02 -6.37 -6.57
CA TYR A 221 -0.67 -6.22 -7.86
C TYR A 221 0.33 -6.32 -9.02
N ASN A 222 -0.06 -7.05 -10.06
CA ASN A 222 0.59 -7.15 -11.37
C ASN A 222 -0.40 -7.81 -12.36
N ASP A 223 -0.04 -7.91 -13.63
CA ASP A 223 -0.91 -8.47 -14.68
C ASP A 223 -1.44 -9.88 -14.35
N SER A 224 -0.63 -10.71 -13.68
CA SER A 224 -1.05 -12.08 -13.29
C SER A 224 -2.00 -12.11 -12.09
N THR A 225 -2.01 -11.05 -11.27
CA THR A 225 -2.85 -10.92 -10.08
C THR A 225 -3.97 -9.90 -10.27
N LEU A 226 -4.17 -9.35 -11.46
CA LEU A 226 -5.37 -8.58 -11.78
C LEU A 226 -6.59 -9.50 -11.74
N GLY A 227 -7.61 -9.20 -10.94
CA GLY A 227 -8.88 -9.91 -10.85
C GLY A 227 -8.73 -11.44 -10.76
N PHE A 228 -7.75 -11.95 -10.02
CA PHE A 228 -7.49 -13.39 -9.94
C PHE A 228 -8.40 -14.10 -8.93
N ILE A 229 -9.01 -13.35 -8.01
CA ILE A 229 -10.14 -13.84 -7.22
C ILE A 229 -11.41 -13.39 -7.92
N GLY A 230 -11.91 -14.24 -8.82
CA GLY A 230 -13.16 -14.06 -9.53
C GLY A 230 -14.26 -15.00 -9.05
N GLU A 231 -15.29 -15.18 -9.87
CA GLU A 231 -16.44 -16.04 -9.54
C GLU A 231 -16.02 -17.52 -9.31
N GLN A 232 -15.04 -18.01 -10.06
CA GLN A 232 -14.55 -19.38 -9.92
C GLN A 232 -13.88 -19.59 -8.54
N GLU A 233 -12.97 -18.69 -8.16
CA GLU A 233 -12.26 -18.77 -6.89
C GLU A 233 -13.20 -18.57 -5.70
N LEU A 234 -14.14 -17.64 -5.80
CA LEU A 234 -15.15 -17.41 -4.76
C LEU A 234 -16.06 -18.63 -4.55
N ASN A 235 -16.36 -19.39 -5.61
CA ASN A 235 -17.16 -20.62 -5.51
C ASN A 235 -16.39 -21.80 -4.88
N LEU A 236 -15.06 -21.76 -4.85
CA LEU A 236 -14.24 -22.74 -4.13
C LEU A 236 -14.22 -22.48 -2.62
N MET A 237 -14.48 -21.24 -2.20
CA MET A 237 -14.50 -20.89 -0.78
C MET A 237 -15.68 -21.53 -0.06
N LYS A 238 -15.52 -21.76 1.25
CA LYS A 238 -16.63 -22.22 2.09
C LYS A 238 -17.71 -21.13 2.18
N PRO A 239 -19.00 -21.49 2.26
CA PRO A 239 -20.08 -20.54 2.54
C PRO A 239 -19.87 -19.73 3.82
N SER A 240 -19.19 -20.31 4.81
CA SER A 240 -18.84 -19.66 6.08
C SER A 240 -17.54 -18.86 6.05
N ALA A 241 -16.79 -18.88 4.94
CA ALA A 241 -15.50 -18.21 4.84
C ALA A 241 -15.66 -16.70 4.68
N ILE A 242 -14.64 -15.96 5.10
CA ILE A 242 -14.54 -14.51 4.89
C ILE A 242 -13.31 -14.17 4.03
N LEU A 243 -13.42 -13.14 3.19
CA LEU A 243 -12.35 -12.66 2.32
C LEU A 243 -11.82 -11.30 2.81
N ILE A 244 -10.52 -11.19 3.07
CA ILE A 244 -9.87 -9.95 3.50
C ILE A 244 -8.89 -9.50 2.43
N ASN A 245 -9.01 -8.26 1.96
CA ASN A 245 -8.08 -7.66 1.01
C ASN A 245 -7.64 -6.27 1.48
N THR A 246 -6.40 -6.17 1.96
CA THR A 246 -5.76 -4.89 2.29
C THR A 246 -4.54 -4.62 1.40
N SER A 247 -4.48 -5.31 0.26
CA SER A 247 -3.49 -5.08 -0.79
C SER A 247 -4.10 -4.10 -1.81
N GLU A 248 -4.28 -4.50 -3.07
CA GLU A 248 -4.96 -3.70 -4.08
C GLU A 248 -6.35 -4.25 -4.36
N SER A 249 -7.37 -3.40 -4.51
CA SER A 249 -8.73 -3.88 -4.86
C SER A 249 -8.77 -4.58 -6.20
N ALA A 250 -7.89 -4.20 -7.13
CA ALA A 250 -7.74 -4.84 -8.43
C ALA A 250 -7.34 -6.31 -8.35
N LEU A 251 -7.01 -6.87 -7.18
CA LEU A 251 -6.77 -8.31 -7.01
C LEU A 251 -8.05 -9.16 -7.13
N VAL A 252 -9.21 -8.56 -6.85
CA VAL A 252 -10.51 -9.22 -6.90
C VAL A 252 -11.33 -8.69 -8.08
N ASP A 253 -12.22 -9.52 -8.62
CA ASP A 253 -13.35 -8.99 -9.37
C ASP A 253 -14.43 -8.53 -8.37
N GLY A 254 -14.52 -7.21 -8.16
CA GLY A 254 -15.47 -6.63 -7.22
C GLY A 254 -16.94 -6.96 -7.54
N ARG A 255 -17.30 -7.17 -8.81
CA ARG A 255 -18.65 -7.60 -9.19
C ARG A 255 -18.91 -9.03 -8.73
N ALA A 256 -17.93 -9.91 -8.90
CA ALA A 256 -18.02 -11.29 -8.44
C ALA A 256 -18.14 -11.34 -6.90
N VAL A 257 -17.38 -10.53 -6.17
CA VAL A 257 -17.47 -10.44 -4.70
C VAL A 257 -18.85 -9.90 -4.28
N TYR A 258 -19.34 -8.84 -4.92
CA TYR A 258 -20.67 -8.29 -4.63
C TYR A 258 -21.77 -9.34 -4.83
N LYS A 259 -21.75 -10.07 -5.95
CA LYS A 259 -22.66 -11.19 -6.22
C LYS A 259 -22.53 -12.30 -5.16
N ALA A 260 -21.31 -12.70 -4.83
CA ALA A 260 -21.04 -13.73 -3.83
C ALA A 260 -21.58 -13.36 -2.44
N LEU A 261 -21.52 -12.08 -2.06
CA LEU A 261 -22.10 -11.58 -0.81
C LEU A 261 -23.64 -11.62 -0.85
N LEU A 262 -24.26 -11.14 -1.94
CA LEU A 262 -25.72 -11.19 -2.10
C LEU A 262 -26.26 -12.62 -2.04
N GLU A 263 -25.60 -13.54 -2.73
CA GLU A 263 -25.96 -14.96 -2.80
C GLU A 263 -25.49 -15.79 -1.60
N GLN A 264 -24.83 -15.16 -0.61
CA GLN A 264 -24.28 -15.84 0.58
C GLN A 264 -23.32 -16.99 0.23
N LYS A 265 -22.57 -16.86 -0.86
CA LYS A 265 -21.48 -17.78 -1.24
C LYS A 265 -20.28 -17.67 -0.31
N ILE A 266 -20.11 -16.51 0.31
CA ILE A 266 -19.16 -16.26 1.39
C ILE A 266 -19.89 -15.50 2.51
N ALA A 267 -19.40 -15.64 3.75
CA ALA A 267 -20.03 -15.05 4.92
C ALA A 267 -19.79 -13.54 5.03
N GLY A 268 -18.72 -13.04 4.41
CA GLY A 268 -18.39 -11.63 4.40
C GLY A 268 -17.07 -11.32 3.73
N ALA A 269 -16.81 -10.03 3.50
CA ALA A 269 -15.55 -9.54 2.97
C ALA A 269 -15.14 -8.23 3.66
N ALA A 270 -13.83 -7.95 3.75
CA ALA A 270 -13.31 -6.70 4.28
C ALA A 270 -12.19 -6.15 3.41
N PHE A 271 -12.39 -4.95 2.84
CA PHE A 271 -11.42 -4.29 1.96
C PHE A 271 -10.91 -2.98 2.55
N ASP A 272 -9.60 -2.75 2.45
CA ASP A 272 -8.97 -1.47 2.79
C ASP A 272 -8.45 -0.83 1.51
N ASP A 273 -9.28 0.01 0.89
CA ASP A 273 -8.98 0.67 -0.37
C ASP A 273 -9.74 1.99 -0.50
N LYS A 274 -9.15 2.92 -1.25
CA LYS A 274 -9.71 4.22 -1.58
C LYS A 274 -10.24 4.33 -3.02
N ASN A 275 -9.90 3.39 -3.90
CA ASN A 275 -10.15 3.48 -5.35
C ASN A 275 -11.52 2.93 -5.79
N TRP A 276 -12.60 3.30 -5.08
CA TRP A 276 -13.96 2.79 -5.35
C TRP A 276 -14.62 3.35 -6.61
N ASP A 277 -14.14 4.50 -7.10
CA ASP A 277 -14.62 5.22 -8.29
C ASP A 277 -13.62 5.19 -9.45
N ALA A 278 -12.53 4.43 -9.32
CA ALA A 278 -11.51 4.34 -10.35
C ALA A 278 -12.07 3.71 -11.66
N PRO A 279 -11.55 4.12 -12.83
CA PRO A 279 -11.91 3.49 -14.09
C PRO A 279 -11.65 1.97 -14.07
N PRO A 280 -12.49 1.17 -14.75
CA PRO A 280 -12.31 -0.28 -14.80
C PRO A 280 -10.97 -0.64 -15.45
N LEU A 281 -10.29 -1.64 -14.88
CA LEU A 281 -9.15 -2.29 -15.51
C LEU A 281 -9.65 -3.38 -16.45
N ILE A 282 -8.92 -3.66 -17.53
CA ILE A 282 -9.31 -4.68 -18.51
C ILE A 282 -8.43 -5.91 -18.38
N LYS A 283 -9.05 -7.07 -18.17
CA LYS A 283 -8.39 -8.38 -18.21
C LYS A 283 -9.13 -9.30 -19.17
N ASN A 284 -8.45 -9.80 -20.19
CA ASN A 284 -9.03 -10.72 -21.18
C ASN A 284 -10.35 -10.22 -21.83
N GLY A 285 -10.49 -8.90 -21.98
CA GLY A 285 -11.71 -8.27 -22.52
C GLY A 285 -12.82 -8.01 -21.50
N GLU A 286 -12.63 -8.39 -20.24
CA GLU A 286 -13.57 -8.16 -19.15
C GLU A 286 -13.13 -6.97 -18.29
N ALA A 287 -14.11 -6.19 -17.86
CA ALA A 287 -13.88 -5.05 -16.97
C ALA A 287 -13.84 -5.51 -15.52
N ILE A 288 -12.68 -5.37 -14.89
CA ILE A 288 -12.46 -5.56 -13.46
C ILE A 288 -12.67 -4.21 -12.77
N ASN A 289 -13.68 -4.12 -11.90
CA ASN A 289 -13.96 -2.93 -11.13
C ASN A 289 -14.64 -3.25 -9.80
N MET A 290 -14.54 -2.29 -8.88
CA MET A 290 -15.26 -2.31 -7.62
C MET A 290 -16.62 -1.63 -7.80
N PRO A 291 -17.76 -2.33 -7.65
CA PRO A 291 -19.06 -1.69 -7.79
C PRO A 291 -19.33 -0.82 -6.56
N ILE A 292 -19.59 0.48 -6.77
CA ILE A 292 -19.92 1.41 -5.68
C ILE A 292 -21.14 0.96 -4.85
N ALA A 293 -22.07 0.23 -5.48
CA ALA A 293 -23.23 -0.40 -4.83
C ALA A 293 -22.85 -1.41 -3.73
N MET A 294 -21.61 -1.89 -3.69
CA MET A 294 -21.09 -2.72 -2.60
C MET A 294 -21.01 -1.95 -1.29
N LEU A 295 -20.79 -0.63 -1.34
CA LEU A 295 -20.81 0.25 -0.17
C LEU A 295 -22.22 0.47 0.39
N GLU A 296 -23.25 0.19 -0.42
CA GLU A 296 -24.66 0.33 -0.06
C GLU A 296 -25.26 -0.98 0.46
N LEU A 297 -24.44 -2.04 0.63
CA LEU A 297 -24.92 -3.29 1.21
C LEU A 297 -25.54 -3.00 2.59
N PRO A 298 -26.80 -3.40 2.82
CA PRO A 298 -27.56 -2.96 4.00
C PRO A 298 -27.15 -3.67 5.30
N ASP A 299 -26.13 -4.52 5.26
CA ASP A 299 -25.68 -5.34 6.36
C ASP A 299 -24.16 -5.31 6.52
N ASP A 300 -23.70 -5.77 7.67
CA ASP A 300 -22.29 -5.71 8.06
C ASP A 300 -21.46 -6.90 7.52
N ARG A 301 -21.93 -7.57 6.44
CA ARG A 301 -21.15 -8.61 5.75
C ARG A 301 -20.03 -8.02 4.91
N PHE A 302 -20.08 -6.72 4.63
CA PHE A 302 -18.99 -6.02 3.98
C PHE A 302 -18.45 -4.91 4.89
N ILE A 303 -17.14 -4.97 5.17
CA ILE A 303 -16.42 -3.90 5.86
C ILE A 303 -15.49 -3.23 4.84
N CYS A 304 -15.57 -1.91 4.74
CA CYS A 304 -14.64 -1.14 3.93
C CYS A 304 -13.99 -0.03 4.75
N THR A 305 -12.70 0.20 4.52
CA THR A 305 -11.95 1.32 5.09
C THR A 305 -11.17 2.03 4.00
N PRO A 306 -10.93 3.35 4.12
CA PRO A 306 -10.42 4.17 3.03
C PRO A 306 -8.89 4.15 2.95
N TYR A 307 -8.29 2.95 2.86
CA TYR A 307 -6.85 2.75 2.75
C TYR A 307 -6.05 3.22 3.99
N VAL A 308 -6.48 2.79 5.17
CA VAL A 308 -5.99 3.27 6.48
C VAL A 308 -5.17 2.23 7.26
N GLY A 309 -4.95 1.03 6.72
CA GLY A 309 -4.38 -0.08 7.47
C GLY A 309 -2.97 0.17 8.01
N ALA A 310 -2.19 1.02 7.32
CA ALA A 310 -0.87 1.45 7.76
C ALA A 310 -0.86 2.83 8.46
N MET A 311 -2.00 3.53 8.55
CA MET A 311 -2.08 4.92 9.01
C MET A 311 -2.07 5.03 10.54
N THR A 312 -0.92 4.73 11.15
CA THR A 312 -0.69 4.96 12.59
C THR A 312 0.37 6.03 12.80
N SER A 313 0.33 6.73 13.94
CA SER A 313 1.33 7.76 14.27
C SER A 313 2.77 7.21 14.22
N ALA A 314 2.98 5.97 14.68
CA ALA A 314 4.28 5.32 14.65
C ALA A 314 4.79 5.07 13.22
N VAL A 315 3.91 4.76 12.27
CA VAL A 315 4.29 4.63 10.85
C VAL A 315 4.62 5.99 10.25
N TRP A 316 3.79 7.02 10.52
CA TRP A 316 4.06 8.39 10.08
C TRP A 316 5.39 8.92 10.61
N ASP A 317 5.70 8.68 11.89
CA ASP A 317 6.95 9.05 12.53
C ASP A 317 8.17 8.42 11.82
N GLU A 318 8.11 7.11 11.55
CA GLU A 318 9.20 6.40 10.88
C GLU A 318 9.36 6.88 9.42
N MET A 319 8.26 7.07 8.69
CA MET A 319 8.29 7.61 7.33
C MET A 319 8.86 9.03 7.30
N ALA A 320 8.46 9.90 8.22
CA ALA A 320 9.00 11.25 8.34
C ALA A 320 10.49 11.23 8.67
N SER A 321 10.93 10.32 9.55
CA SER A 321 12.34 10.14 9.87
C SER A 321 13.17 9.77 8.64
N VAL A 322 12.70 8.80 7.85
CA VAL A 322 13.38 8.37 6.62
C VAL A 322 13.35 9.45 5.54
N ALA A 323 12.19 10.05 5.26
CA ALA A 323 12.06 11.08 4.24
C ALA A 323 12.94 12.31 4.52
N ILE A 324 12.97 12.78 5.78
CA ILE A 324 13.86 13.87 6.18
C ILE A 324 15.33 13.43 6.10
N GLY A 325 15.65 12.19 6.46
CA GLY A 325 16.98 11.61 6.28
C GLY A 325 17.43 11.65 4.81
N SER A 326 16.57 11.20 3.89
CA SER A 326 16.82 11.23 2.44
C SER A 326 17.01 12.64 1.91
N VAL A 327 16.20 13.61 2.39
CA VAL A 327 16.38 15.04 2.05
C VAL A 327 17.76 15.53 2.47
N LEU A 328 18.17 15.30 3.71
CA LEU A 328 19.47 15.73 4.22
C LEU A 328 20.63 15.06 3.47
N HIS A 329 20.54 13.75 3.25
CA HIS A 329 21.56 12.98 2.54
C HIS A 329 21.68 13.42 1.08
N TYR A 330 20.56 13.60 0.37
CA TYR A 330 20.54 14.04 -1.01
C TYR A 330 21.12 15.44 -1.20
N VAL A 331 20.82 16.37 -0.28
CA VAL A 331 21.39 17.73 -0.32
C VAL A 331 22.91 17.73 -0.17
N GLU A 332 23.46 16.80 0.61
CA GLU A 332 24.91 16.68 0.83
C GLU A 332 25.62 15.92 -0.30
N HIS A 333 25.01 14.85 -0.83
CA HIS A 333 25.68 13.89 -1.72
C HIS A 333 25.18 13.91 -3.17
N GLY A 334 24.05 14.57 -3.44
CA GLY A 334 23.37 14.56 -4.74
C GLY A 334 22.71 13.23 -5.09
N THR A 335 22.58 12.30 -4.14
CA THR A 335 21.97 10.96 -4.31
C THR A 335 21.43 10.46 -2.97
N ASP A 336 20.58 9.44 -2.99
CA ASP A 336 20.10 8.75 -1.79
C ASP A 336 19.91 7.24 -2.06
N ILE A 337 19.98 6.43 -1.00
CA ILE A 337 19.74 4.98 -1.13
C ILE A 337 18.27 4.63 -1.40
N HIS A 338 17.35 5.55 -1.11
CA HIS A 338 15.91 5.39 -1.33
C HIS A 338 15.42 6.01 -2.64
N LEU A 339 16.32 6.28 -3.60
CA LEU A 339 15.92 6.70 -4.94
C LEU A 339 14.96 5.67 -5.57
N TYR A 340 13.80 6.17 -5.97
CA TYR A 340 12.70 5.40 -6.52
C TYR A 340 12.71 5.37 -8.04
N ASN A 341 13.03 6.51 -8.65
CA ASN A 341 12.98 6.69 -10.08
C ASN A 341 14.13 5.96 -10.82
N ARG A 342 13.80 5.37 -11.97
CA ARG A 342 14.60 4.28 -12.57
C ARG A 342 15.80 4.79 -13.34
N ASN A 343 15.74 6.01 -13.86
CA ASN A 343 16.80 6.60 -14.69
C ASN A 343 17.86 7.36 -13.86
N LEU A 344 17.58 7.65 -12.59
CA LEU A 344 18.53 8.29 -11.67
C LEU A 344 19.15 7.30 -10.67
N ASP A 345 18.61 6.09 -10.54
CA ASP A 345 19.17 4.99 -9.74
C ASP A 345 20.29 4.25 -10.53
N THR A 346 21.53 4.73 -10.37
CA THR A 346 22.72 4.17 -11.04
C THR A 346 22.98 2.69 -10.67
N ALA A 347 22.51 2.21 -9.52
CA ALA A 347 22.66 0.81 -9.10
C ALA A 347 21.74 -0.14 -9.88
N LYS A 348 20.51 0.28 -10.21
CA LYS A 348 19.60 -0.49 -11.08
C LYS A 348 19.97 -0.44 -12.56
N HIS A 349 20.63 0.63 -13.02
CA HIS A 349 21.15 0.72 -14.39
C HIS A 349 22.22 -0.35 -14.70
N SER A 350 23.09 -0.67 -13.74
CA SER A 350 24.13 -1.71 -13.92
C SER A 350 23.56 -3.13 -14.16
N LYS A 351 22.40 -3.45 -13.56
CA LYS A 351 21.72 -4.75 -13.73
C LYS A 351 20.99 -4.88 -15.07
N ARG A 352 20.59 -3.77 -15.70
CA ARG A 352 19.97 -3.78 -17.04
C ARG A 352 20.98 -3.75 -18.18
N ALA A 353 22.11 -3.04 -18.05
CA ALA A 353 23.17 -3.09 -19.05
C ALA A 353 23.72 -4.52 -19.27
N GLY A 354 23.75 -5.33 -18.20
CA GLY A 354 24.07 -6.76 -18.29
C GLY A 354 22.96 -7.63 -18.90
N ALA A 355 21.69 -7.21 -18.84
CA ALA A 355 20.56 -7.97 -19.39
C ALA A 355 20.27 -7.62 -20.86
N ASP A 356 20.44 -6.36 -21.28
CA ASP A 356 20.21 -5.94 -22.68
C ASP A 356 21.32 -6.40 -23.64
N SER A 357 22.56 -6.56 -23.16
CA SER A 357 23.64 -7.14 -23.98
C SER A 357 23.42 -8.63 -24.32
N SER A 358 22.57 -9.33 -23.57
CA SER A 358 22.20 -10.72 -23.84
C SER A 358 21.03 -10.88 -24.82
N ARG A 359 20.28 -9.80 -25.12
CA ARG A 359 19.18 -9.79 -26.10
C ARG A 359 19.60 -9.36 -27.51
N ALA A 360 20.74 -8.69 -27.65
CA ALA A 360 21.27 -8.29 -28.95
C ALA A 360 22.09 -9.38 -29.68
N ALA A 361 22.39 -10.51 -29.04
CA ALA A 361 23.28 -11.55 -29.59
C ALA A 361 22.57 -12.81 -30.12
N VAL A 362 21.24 -12.80 -30.28
CA VAL A 362 20.47 -13.99 -30.74
C VAL A 362 19.66 -13.72 -32.02
N LEU A 363 20.05 -12.71 -32.82
CA LEU A 363 19.42 -12.44 -34.12
C LEU A 363 20.40 -12.40 -35.31
N GLU A 364 21.59 -12.97 -35.17
CA GLU A 364 22.44 -13.35 -36.30
C GLU A 364 23.01 -14.75 -36.03
N GLY A 365 22.47 -15.75 -36.74
CA GLY A 365 22.84 -17.17 -36.63
C GLY A 365 21.77 -18.08 -37.19
#